data_AF-A0A661SE34-F1
#
_entry.id   AF-A0A661SE34-F1
#
_cell.length_a   1.000
_cell.length_b   1.000
_cell.length_c   1.000
_cell.angle_alpha   90.00
_cell.angle_beta   90.00
_cell.angle_gamma   90.00
#
_symmetry.space_group_name_H-M   'P 1'
#
loop_
_entity.id
_entity.type
_entity.pdbx_description
1 polymer ?
#
loop_
_entity_poly.entity_id
_entity_poly.type
_entity_poly.pdbx_seq_one_letter_code
_entity_poly.pdbx_strand_id
1 'polypeptide(L)'
;MTRKPLLALAQMAMAGKIVPLYTRIPSDLRGAQRDRFLEDLNNRADSDEGLLQTSEIVALSSKEGIAVYDIESGKLLINTSHPFVACFQEEFTNIKTSLPLEMFALSEILTEAHLYHLGLEESRVRDILSRRDELLRQLVRSSGKRNVHMISLALQDAKDDSDKLEEEMRAAFEAIGFANVIRLGGRGKPDGIAEAHLPATEDGKPQRYKVGLEAKSGKQVTARRLGVSAIARHMKEYKCDHHLVIGNGFDTGAGDNCATVKEIKAEQAKTGKTITLMHIDDLARLVRLVPPKRVGLSKLHELFQTCITPEDSKRWIDSIANTTPENWPYKEILDTIWKLANMRPDEAVEYAAVCTELMHCDPPINISKNDLIECCKAMQVMAKGVVFSREATVEIDRRPDLILEDIRTAIGEYPEEERKTIRI
;
A
#
# COMPACT_ATOMS: atom_id res chain seq x y z
N MET A 1 3.95 36.52 -9.15
CA MET A 1 3.48 36.71 -7.77
C MET A 1 4.18 35.81 -6.74
N THR A 2 4.82 34.71 -7.13
CA THR A 2 5.32 33.66 -6.21
C THR A 2 6.76 33.84 -5.72
N ARG A 3 7.60 34.56 -6.47
CA ARG A 3 9.05 34.74 -6.18
C ARG A 3 9.32 35.56 -4.92
N LYS A 4 8.73 36.75 -4.80
CA LYS A 4 8.96 37.68 -3.68
C LYS A 4 8.56 37.10 -2.31
N PRO A 5 7.39 36.44 -2.16
CA PRO A 5 7.04 35.82 -0.88
C PRO A 5 8.02 34.74 -0.42
N LEU A 6 8.47 33.86 -1.32
CA LEU A 6 9.42 32.79 -1.00
C LEU A 6 10.80 33.35 -0.59
N LEU A 7 11.30 34.37 -1.31
CA LEU A 7 12.54 35.06 -0.94
C LEU A 7 12.44 35.72 0.44
N ALA A 8 11.31 36.39 0.72
CA ALA A 8 11.08 37.04 2.00
C ALA A 8 11.02 36.02 3.15
N LEU A 9 10.31 34.90 2.96
CA LEU A 9 10.27 33.80 3.92
C LEU A 9 11.69 33.27 4.20
N ALA A 10 12.49 33.05 3.15
CA ALA A 10 13.86 32.57 3.29
C ALA A 10 14.73 33.52 4.12
N GLN A 11 14.67 34.81 3.82
CA GLN A 11 15.40 35.85 4.56
C GLN A 11 14.98 35.92 6.03
N MET A 12 13.68 35.86 6.32
CA MET A 12 13.15 35.90 7.69
C MET A 12 13.60 34.68 8.49
N ALA A 13 13.53 33.50 7.91
CA ALA A 13 13.92 32.25 8.56
C ALA A 13 15.43 32.15 8.77
N MET A 14 16.26 32.55 7.79
CA MET A 14 17.72 32.64 7.96
C MET A 14 18.18 33.71 8.95
N ALA A 15 17.33 34.70 9.22
CA ALA A 15 17.53 35.67 10.29
C ALA A 15 17.04 35.15 11.66
N GLY A 16 16.53 33.92 11.75
CA GLY A 16 16.00 33.32 12.96
C GLY A 16 14.69 33.95 13.46
N LYS A 17 13.97 34.69 12.61
CA LYS A 17 12.73 35.39 12.99
C LYS A 17 11.50 34.50 12.94
N ILE A 18 11.54 33.43 12.15
CA ILE A 18 10.45 32.48 11.94
C ILE A 18 11.02 31.09 11.74
N VAL A 19 10.21 30.06 11.97
CA VAL A 19 10.51 28.68 11.60
C VAL A 19 9.41 28.17 10.67
N PRO A 20 9.64 28.13 9.34
CA PRO A 20 8.64 27.64 8.39
C PRO A 20 8.26 26.18 8.65
N LEU A 21 7.00 25.85 8.41
CA LEU A 21 6.42 24.51 8.49
C LEU A 21 6.57 23.73 7.19
N TYR A 22 6.42 24.39 6.04
CA TYR A 22 6.41 23.72 4.75
C TYR A 22 7.64 24.03 3.89
N THR A 23 8.55 24.88 4.35
CA THR A 23 9.79 25.19 3.64
C THR A 23 11.01 24.76 4.47
N ARG A 24 11.82 23.83 3.94
CA ARG A 24 13.11 23.46 4.53
C ARG A 24 14.16 24.49 4.12
N ILE A 25 14.91 24.97 5.11
CA ILE A 25 16.00 25.93 4.93
C ILE A 25 17.27 25.34 5.54
N PRO A 26 18.43 25.48 4.89
CA PRO A 26 19.71 25.07 5.46
C PRO A 26 19.95 25.71 6.84
N SER A 27 20.13 24.89 7.88
CA SER A 27 20.27 25.35 9.27
C SER A 27 21.66 25.84 9.65
N ASP A 28 22.68 25.48 8.86
CA ASP A 28 24.09 25.60 9.28
C ASP A 28 24.84 26.76 8.60
N LEU A 29 24.17 27.54 7.76
CA LEU A 29 24.79 28.66 7.03
C LEU A 29 24.97 29.89 7.91
N ARG A 30 26.19 30.47 7.92
CA ARG A 30 26.53 31.66 8.71
C ARG A 30 27.35 32.67 7.92
N GLY A 31 27.24 33.95 8.28
CA GLY A 31 28.02 35.05 7.72
C GLY A 31 28.01 35.04 6.19
N ALA A 32 29.19 35.07 5.57
CA ALA A 32 29.36 35.10 4.12
C ALA A 32 28.71 33.92 3.38
N GLN A 33 28.59 32.74 4.00
CA GLN A 33 27.92 31.59 3.37
C GLN A 33 26.41 31.80 3.25
N ARG A 34 25.80 32.39 4.29
CA ARG A 34 24.38 32.75 4.28
C ARG A 34 24.11 33.85 3.27
N ASP A 35 24.96 34.88 3.23
CA ASP A 35 24.77 36.01 2.33
C ASP A 35 24.92 35.57 0.86
N ARG A 36 25.91 34.70 0.57
CA ARG A 36 26.06 34.08 -0.75
C ARG A 36 24.86 33.22 -1.13
N PHE A 37 24.34 32.41 -0.22
CA PHE A 37 23.14 31.61 -0.49
C PHE A 37 21.93 32.49 -0.85
N LEU A 38 21.71 33.59 -0.12
CA LEU A 38 20.61 34.51 -0.41
C LEU A 38 20.81 35.24 -1.75
N GLU A 39 22.06 35.54 -2.13
CA GLU A 39 22.39 36.10 -3.44
C GLU A 39 22.11 35.10 -4.57
N ASP A 40 22.57 33.85 -4.42
CA ASP A 40 22.29 32.75 -5.35
C ASP A 40 20.78 32.51 -5.49
N LEU A 41 20.04 32.56 -4.38
CA LEU A 41 18.59 32.42 -4.37
C LEU A 41 17.88 33.56 -5.11
N ASN A 42 18.32 34.81 -4.95
CA ASN A 42 17.80 35.95 -5.70
C ASN A 42 18.09 35.81 -7.19
N ASN A 43 19.32 35.46 -7.55
CA ASN A 43 19.71 35.24 -8.95
C ASN A 43 18.86 34.14 -9.60
N ARG A 44 18.61 33.03 -8.88
CA ARG A 44 17.74 31.95 -9.35
C ARG A 44 16.27 32.39 -9.44
N ALA A 45 15.81 33.24 -8.54
CA ALA A 45 14.45 33.78 -8.62
C ALA A 45 14.24 34.65 -9.86
N ASP A 46 15.28 35.33 -10.36
CA ASP A 46 15.21 36.18 -11.55
C ASP A 46 15.46 35.43 -12.87
N SER A 47 15.94 34.19 -12.80
CA SER A 47 16.14 33.34 -13.99
C SER A 47 14.83 32.79 -14.57
N ASP A 48 14.93 32.22 -15.78
CA ASP A 48 13.84 31.51 -16.46
C ASP A 48 13.50 30.18 -15.76
N GLU A 49 14.47 29.56 -15.08
CA GLU A 49 14.25 28.35 -14.26
C GLU A 49 13.39 28.64 -13.02
N GLY A 50 13.57 29.81 -12.41
CA GLY A 50 12.84 30.19 -11.21
C GLY A 50 13.22 29.37 -9.96
N LEU A 51 12.48 29.57 -8.87
CA LEU A 51 12.78 28.94 -7.58
C LEU A 51 12.37 27.46 -7.50
N LEU A 52 11.27 27.09 -8.15
CA LEU A 52 10.80 25.70 -8.21
C LEU A 52 11.36 25.05 -9.47
N GLN A 53 12.28 24.10 -9.31
CA GLN A 53 12.93 23.41 -10.42
C GLN A 53 12.23 22.10 -10.76
N THR A 54 11.94 21.27 -9.74
CA THR A 54 11.28 19.97 -9.94
C THR A 54 10.36 19.63 -8.76
N SER A 55 9.48 18.66 -8.97
CA SER A 55 8.68 18.02 -7.94
C SER A 55 9.00 16.52 -7.84
N GLU A 56 8.96 16.00 -6.63
CA GLU A 56 9.20 14.58 -6.33
C GLU A 56 8.13 14.09 -5.36
N ILE A 57 7.61 12.89 -5.61
CA ILE A 57 6.66 12.21 -4.72
C ILE A 57 7.48 11.29 -3.81
N VAL A 58 7.48 11.58 -2.50
CA VAL A 58 8.36 10.90 -1.54
C VAL A 58 7.63 10.60 -0.23
N ALA A 59 8.07 9.55 0.48
CA ALA A 59 7.58 9.24 1.81
C ALA A 59 8.28 10.14 2.84
N LEU A 60 7.55 11.09 3.42
CA LEU A 60 7.99 11.90 4.56
C LEU A 60 7.29 11.43 5.85
N SER A 61 7.46 12.16 6.95
CA SER A 61 6.71 11.86 8.18
C SER A 61 5.21 12.06 7.96
N SER A 62 4.37 11.20 8.53
CA SER A 62 2.91 11.41 8.56
C SER A 62 2.50 12.67 9.33
N LYS A 63 3.40 13.20 10.18
CA LYS A 63 3.21 14.45 10.94
C LYS A 63 3.57 15.71 10.15
N GLU A 64 4.31 15.57 9.05
CA GLU A 64 4.56 16.66 8.13
C GLU A 64 3.31 16.93 7.27
N GLY A 65 3.22 18.13 6.70
CA GLY A 65 2.11 18.51 5.84
C GLY A 65 2.07 17.76 4.52
N ILE A 66 1.15 18.16 3.65
CA ILE A 66 0.95 17.54 2.33
C ILE A 66 2.20 17.60 1.43
N ALA A 67 3.06 18.60 1.62
CA ALA A 67 4.33 18.72 0.93
C ALA A 67 5.31 19.58 1.72
N VAL A 68 6.59 19.45 1.36
CA VAL A 68 7.67 20.27 1.87
C VAL A 68 8.51 20.76 0.70
N TYR A 69 8.78 22.06 0.64
CA TYR A 69 9.65 22.66 -0.35
C TYR A 69 11.07 22.77 0.20
N ASP A 70 12.02 22.11 -0.45
CA ASP A 70 13.44 22.27 -0.19
C ASP A 70 13.97 23.45 -1.01
N ILE A 71 14.23 24.55 -0.33
CA ILE A 71 14.65 25.79 -0.99
C ILE A 71 16.09 25.74 -1.48
N GLU A 72 16.94 24.88 -0.94
CA GLU A 72 18.32 24.73 -1.41
C GLU A 72 18.31 24.03 -2.77
N SER A 73 17.71 22.84 -2.82
CA SER A 73 17.65 22.04 -4.05
C SER A 73 16.58 22.51 -5.05
N GLY A 74 15.67 23.40 -4.66
CA GLY A 74 14.57 23.87 -5.52
C GLY A 74 13.49 22.82 -5.76
N LYS A 75 13.40 21.81 -4.89
CA LYS A 75 12.51 20.65 -5.05
C LYS A 75 11.25 20.74 -4.20
N LEU A 76 10.10 20.50 -4.80
CA LEU A 76 8.84 20.27 -4.07
C LEU A 76 8.70 18.78 -3.75
N LEU A 77 8.75 18.43 -2.47
CA LEU A 77 8.62 17.06 -1.97
C LEU A 77 7.17 16.81 -1.54
N ILE A 78 6.39 16.10 -2.35
CA ILE A 78 4.99 15.75 -2.05
C ILE A 78 4.96 14.54 -1.13
N ASN A 79 4.30 14.67 0.02
CA ASN A 79 4.34 13.70 1.11
C ASN A 79 3.32 12.56 0.90
N THR A 80 3.78 11.38 0.49
CA THR A 80 2.91 10.20 0.33
C THR A 80 2.36 9.67 1.66
N SER A 81 2.99 9.99 2.78
CA SER A 81 2.54 9.60 4.12
C SER A 81 1.45 10.52 4.67
N HIS A 82 1.14 11.64 4.00
CA HIS A 82 0.05 12.52 4.41
C HIS A 82 -1.31 11.86 4.08
N PRO A 83 -2.29 11.81 5.01
CA PRO A 83 -3.54 11.07 4.81
C PRO A 83 -4.30 11.43 3.53
N PHE A 84 -4.28 12.69 3.13
CA PHE A 84 -4.89 13.14 1.87
C PHE A 84 -4.21 12.51 0.64
N VAL A 85 -2.89 12.56 0.57
CA VAL A 85 -2.15 12.00 -0.58
C VAL A 85 -2.27 10.49 -0.60
N ALA A 86 -2.17 9.85 0.57
CA ALA A 86 -2.35 8.41 0.72
C ALA A 86 -3.75 7.95 0.25
N CYS A 87 -4.80 8.72 0.56
CA CYS A 87 -6.17 8.39 0.16
C CYS A 87 -6.40 8.42 -1.36
N PHE A 88 -5.64 9.24 -2.08
CA PHE A 88 -5.77 9.45 -3.52
C PHE A 88 -4.51 9.06 -4.29
N GLN A 89 -3.75 8.12 -3.73
CA GLN A 89 -2.43 7.79 -4.26
C GLN A 89 -2.56 7.23 -5.70
N GLU A 90 -3.55 6.38 -5.95
CA GLU A 90 -3.84 5.79 -7.26
C GLU A 90 -4.08 6.88 -8.33
N GLU A 91 -4.72 7.98 -7.96
CA GLU A 91 -5.02 9.11 -8.84
C GLU A 91 -3.79 10.00 -9.11
N PHE A 92 -2.81 10.05 -8.20
CA PHE A 92 -1.71 11.02 -8.25
C PHE A 92 -0.32 10.42 -8.49
N THR A 93 -0.17 9.09 -8.55
CA THR A 93 1.15 8.45 -8.77
C THR A 93 1.60 8.50 -10.25
N ASN A 94 0.80 9.04 -11.19
CA ASN A 94 1.19 9.19 -12.60
C ASN A 94 1.57 10.64 -12.89
N ILE A 95 2.75 10.88 -13.47
CA ILE A 95 3.24 12.22 -13.88
C ILE A 95 2.23 12.97 -14.75
N LYS A 96 1.41 12.27 -15.54
CA LYS A 96 0.37 12.88 -16.38
C LYS A 96 -0.87 13.33 -15.59
N THR A 97 -1.11 12.77 -14.41
CA THR A 97 -2.28 13.06 -13.56
C THR A 97 -1.91 13.69 -12.21
N SER A 98 -0.62 13.84 -11.90
CA SER A 98 -0.12 14.44 -10.66
C SER A 98 -0.18 15.97 -10.65
N LEU A 99 -0.34 16.61 -11.82
CA LEU A 99 -0.33 18.07 -11.94
C LEU A 99 -1.33 18.77 -11.00
N PRO A 100 -2.59 18.31 -10.82
CA PRO A 100 -3.51 18.90 -9.84
C PRO A 100 -3.00 18.79 -8.39
N LEU A 101 -2.41 17.65 -8.02
CA LEU A 101 -1.82 17.48 -6.69
C LEU A 101 -0.60 18.37 -6.51
N GLU A 102 0.25 18.49 -7.53
CA GLU A 102 1.42 19.37 -7.53
C GLU A 102 1.00 20.84 -7.39
N MET A 103 0.01 21.29 -8.14
CA MET A 103 -0.55 22.64 -8.02
C MET A 103 -1.12 22.89 -6.62
N PHE A 104 -1.82 21.90 -6.05
CA PHE A 104 -2.37 22.01 -4.70
C PHE A 104 -1.26 22.06 -3.64
N ALA A 105 -0.28 21.15 -3.71
CA ALA A 105 0.87 21.12 -2.82
C ALA A 105 1.66 22.43 -2.89
N LEU A 106 1.97 22.91 -4.09
CA LEU A 106 2.64 24.19 -4.29
C LEU A 106 1.83 25.37 -3.73
N SER A 107 0.49 25.32 -3.84
CA SER A 107 -0.37 26.34 -3.26
C SER A 107 -0.26 26.43 -1.73
N GLU A 108 -0.02 25.32 -1.02
CA GLU A 108 0.21 25.32 0.43
C GLU A 108 1.53 26.02 0.79
N ILE A 109 2.60 25.71 0.04
CA ILE A 109 3.91 26.35 0.22
C ILE A 109 3.81 27.87 -0.02
N LEU A 110 3.15 28.26 -1.10
CA LEU A 110 2.99 29.66 -1.47
C LEU A 110 2.06 30.40 -0.51
N THR A 111 1.08 29.71 0.07
CA THR A 111 0.22 30.27 1.11
C THR A 111 1.04 30.59 2.36
N GLU A 112 1.87 29.67 2.84
CA GLU A 112 2.79 29.93 3.95
C GLU A 112 3.66 31.16 3.66
N ALA A 113 4.36 31.16 2.52
CA ALA A 113 5.23 32.24 2.11
C ALA A 113 4.50 33.59 2.03
N HIS A 114 3.27 33.58 1.51
CA HIS A 114 2.46 34.77 1.39
C HIS A 114 1.99 35.30 2.75
N LEU A 115 1.59 34.45 3.69
CA LEU A 115 1.17 34.85 5.02
C LEU A 115 2.30 35.57 5.78
N TYR A 116 3.53 35.04 5.71
CA TYR A 116 4.70 35.73 6.26
C TYR A 116 5.00 37.03 5.52
N HIS A 117 4.88 37.04 4.18
CA HIS A 117 5.10 38.26 3.39
C HIS A 117 4.11 39.39 3.72
N LEU A 118 2.87 39.05 4.09
CA LEU A 118 1.88 40.01 4.60
C LEU A 118 2.19 40.52 6.01
N GLY A 119 3.24 40.02 6.66
CA GLY A 119 3.66 40.44 7.99
C GLY A 119 2.81 39.84 9.11
N LEU A 120 2.18 38.68 8.90
CA LEU A 120 1.50 37.98 9.99
C LEU A 120 2.52 37.41 10.98
N GLU A 121 2.20 37.51 12.27
CA GLU A 121 2.96 36.89 13.35
C GLU A 121 3.02 35.37 13.22
N GLU A 122 4.16 34.76 13.56
CA GLU A 122 4.42 33.32 13.40
C GLU A 122 3.35 32.44 14.05
N SER A 123 2.90 32.80 15.26
CA SER A 123 1.86 32.04 15.96
C SER A 123 0.55 31.97 15.17
N ARG A 124 0.18 33.06 14.49
CA ARG A 124 -1.03 33.12 13.67
C ARG A 124 -0.87 32.38 12.35
N VAL A 125 0.32 32.45 11.73
CA VAL A 125 0.63 31.64 10.54
C VAL A 125 0.55 30.16 10.87
N ARG A 126 1.18 29.72 11.97
CA ARG A 126 1.15 28.32 12.42
C ARG A 126 -0.26 27.83 12.71
N ASP A 127 -1.09 28.62 13.39
CA ASP A 127 -2.48 28.26 13.70
C ASP A 127 -3.30 28.05 12.41
N ILE A 128 -3.20 28.98 11.45
CA ILE A 128 -3.89 28.87 10.16
C ILE A 128 -3.47 27.60 9.41
N LEU A 129 -2.17 27.36 9.27
CA LEU A 129 -1.65 26.22 8.51
C LEU A 129 -1.96 24.89 9.21
N SER A 130 -1.80 24.83 10.54
CA SER A 130 -2.11 23.64 11.33
C SER A 130 -3.60 23.30 11.30
N ARG A 131 -4.47 24.32 11.37
CA ARG A 131 -5.92 24.11 11.26
C ARG A 131 -6.30 23.59 9.88
N ARG A 132 -5.68 24.12 8.83
CA ARG A 132 -5.91 23.70 7.45
C ARG A 132 -5.45 22.26 7.19
N ASP A 133 -4.26 21.89 7.68
CA ASP A 133 -3.74 20.52 7.62
C ASP A 133 -4.68 19.54 8.35
N GLU A 134 -5.12 19.88 9.56
CA GLU A 134 -6.07 19.05 10.32
C GLU A 134 -7.42 18.91 9.60
N LEU A 135 -7.93 19.97 8.96
CA LEU A 135 -9.14 19.88 8.15
C LEU A 135 -8.97 18.92 6.97
N LEU A 136 -7.84 18.95 6.26
CA LEU A 136 -7.56 17.99 5.19
C LEU A 136 -7.54 16.56 5.71
N ARG A 137 -6.90 16.32 6.85
CA ARG A 137 -6.90 15.00 7.51
C ARG A 137 -8.32 14.55 7.88
N GLN A 138 -9.13 15.46 8.43
CA GLN A 138 -10.51 15.17 8.84
C GLN A 138 -11.43 14.88 7.65
N LEU A 139 -11.33 15.67 6.57
CA LEU A 139 -12.13 15.47 5.35
C LEU A 139 -11.93 14.05 4.81
N VAL A 140 -10.67 13.62 4.74
CA VAL A 140 -10.31 12.28 4.27
C VAL A 140 -10.85 11.21 5.22
N ARG A 141 -10.68 11.37 6.54
CA ARG A 141 -11.25 10.46 7.56
C ARG A 141 -12.78 10.37 7.46
N SER A 142 -13.46 11.46 7.12
CA SER A 142 -14.93 11.52 7.01
C SER A 142 -15.48 11.03 5.68
N SER A 143 -14.64 10.90 4.64
CA SER A 143 -15.05 10.56 3.27
C SER A 143 -15.54 9.11 3.09
N GLY A 144 -15.39 8.25 4.10
CA GLY A 144 -15.81 6.84 4.06
C GLY A 144 -14.95 5.93 3.18
N LYS A 145 -14.15 6.48 2.25
CA LYS A 145 -13.15 5.73 1.47
C LYS A 145 -11.88 5.51 2.30
N ARG A 146 -11.80 4.40 3.01
CA ARG A 146 -10.52 3.95 3.60
C ARG A 146 -9.85 2.99 2.62
N ASN A 147 -8.95 3.51 1.79
CA ASN A 147 -8.12 2.65 0.94
C ASN A 147 -7.04 1.93 1.77
N VAL A 148 -6.36 0.97 1.16
CA VAL A 148 -5.33 0.14 1.83
C VAL A 148 -4.20 0.96 2.47
N HIS A 149 -3.85 2.11 1.90
CA HIS A 149 -2.82 3.01 2.41
C HIS A 149 -3.27 3.71 3.71
N MET A 150 -4.50 4.20 3.74
CA MET A 150 -5.10 4.82 4.93
C MET A 150 -5.20 3.84 6.10
N ILE A 151 -5.62 2.60 5.85
CA ILE A 151 -5.72 1.55 6.87
C ILE A 151 -4.33 1.18 7.40
N SER A 152 -3.37 1.08 6.50
CA SER A 152 -1.97 0.81 6.84
C SER A 152 -1.37 1.90 7.75
N LEU A 153 -1.60 3.19 7.44
CA LEU A 153 -1.15 4.29 8.27
C LEU A 153 -1.87 4.31 9.63
N ALA A 154 -3.19 4.08 9.64
CA ALA A 154 -3.96 4.07 10.87
C ALA A 154 -3.56 2.94 11.84
N LEU A 155 -3.22 1.75 11.32
CA LEU A 155 -2.59 0.68 12.10
C LEU A 155 -1.32 1.16 12.81
N GLN A 156 -0.46 1.88 12.09
CA GLN A 156 0.81 2.38 12.64
C GLN A 156 0.60 3.50 13.67
N ASP A 157 -0.37 4.38 13.45
CA ASP A 157 -0.72 5.45 14.38
C ASP A 157 -1.40 4.90 15.65
N ALA A 158 -2.07 3.75 15.57
CA ALA A 158 -2.76 3.10 16.69
C ALA A 158 -1.86 2.28 17.62
N LYS A 159 -0.53 2.25 17.40
CA LYS A 159 0.42 1.40 18.16
C LYS A 159 0.35 1.53 19.67
N ASP A 160 -0.03 2.68 20.20
CA ASP A 160 -0.11 2.96 21.64
C ASP A 160 -1.55 3.06 22.18
N ASP A 161 -2.56 2.82 21.33
CA ASP A 161 -3.98 2.95 21.64
C ASP A 161 -4.67 1.58 21.44
N SER A 162 -5.05 0.91 22.53
CA SER A 162 -5.61 -0.45 22.45
C SER A 162 -6.88 -0.50 21.62
N ASP A 163 -7.82 0.41 21.89
CA ASP A 163 -9.15 0.37 21.30
C ASP A 163 -9.07 0.68 19.80
N LYS A 164 -8.23 1.65 19.42
CA LYS A 164 -7.98 1.94 18.01
C LYS A 164 -7.25 0.79 17.31
N LEU A 165 -6.27 0.16 17.96
CA LEU A 165 -5.51 -0.91 17.31
C LEU A 165 -6.40 -2.13 17.00
N GLU A 166 -7.33 -2.46 17.89
CA GLU A 166 -8.35 -3.50 17.64
C GLU A 166 -9.24 -3.14 16.43
N GLU A 167 -9.66 -1.88 16.33
CA GLU A 167 -10.48 -1.40 15.22
C GLU A 167 -9.72 -1.47 13.89
N GLU A 168 -8.48 -0.97 13.86
CA GLU A 168 -7.65 -0.93 12.67
C GLU A 168 -7.19 -2.32 12.22
N MET A 169 -6.97 -3.25 13.15
CA MET A 169 -6.69 -4.65 12.83
C MET A 169 -7.86 -5.29 12.08
N ARG A 170 -9.10 -5.02 12.48
CA ARG A 170 -10.27 -5.54 11.73
C ARG A 170 -10.38 -4.90 10.35
N ALA A 171 -10.22 -3.58 10.26
CA ALA A 171 -10.24 -2.88 8.98
C ALA A 171 -9.17 -3.42 8.00
N ALA A 172 -8.00 -3.79 8.52
CA ALA A 172 -6.95 -4.43 7.73
C ALA A 172 -7.37 -5.80 7.18
N PHE A 173 -8.03 -6.64 7.98
CA PHE A 173 -8.52 -7.95 7.52
C PHE A 173 -9.63 -7.82 6.47
N GLU A 174 -10.54 -6.86 6.64
CA GLU A 174 -11.57 -6.55 5.63
C GLU A 174 -10.91 -6.10 4.31
N ALA A 175 -9.92 -5.20 4.38
CA ALA A 175 -9.22 -4.69 3.20
C ALA A 175 -8.39 -5.76 2.46
N ILE A 176 -7.86 -6.75 3.19
CA ILE A 176 -7.15 -7.90 2.61
C ILE A 176 -8.13 -8.89 1.95
N GLY A 177 -9.43 -8.79 2.23
CA GLY A 177 -10.48 -9.58 1.58
C GLY A 177 -11.07 -10.69 2.45
N PHE A 178 -10.82 -10.71 3.76
CA PHE A 178 -11.53 -11.61 4.66
C PHE A 178 -13.01 -11.21 4.79
N ALA A 179 -13.88 -12.21 4.85
CA ALA A 179 -15.30 -12.03 5.10
C ALA A 179 -15.62 -12.14 6.60
N ASN A 180 -16.81 -11.68 6.99
CA ASN A 180 -17.36 -11.81 8.35
C ASN A 180 -16.36 -11.39 9.44
N VAL A 181 -15.70 -10.25 9.27
CA VAL A 181 -14.81 -9.69 10.28
C VAL A 181 -15.66 -9.12 11.41
N ILE A 182 -15.74 -9.86 12.53
CA ILE A 182 -16.67 -9.56 13.63
C ILE A 182 -15.90 -9.10 14.85
N ARG A 183 -16.34 -7.98 15.45
CA ARG A 183 -15.91 -7.54 16.77
C ARG A 183 -16.53 -8.42 17.84
N LEU A 184 -15.70 -8.98 18.73
CA LEU A 184 -16.17 -9.73 19.90
C LEU A 184 -15.96 -8.89 21.16
N GLY A 185 -14.72 -8.52 21.45
CA GLY A 185 -14.32 -7.53 22.46
C GLY A 185 -14.73 -7.85 23.91
N GLY A 186 -14.06 -7.20 24.86
CA GLY A 186 -14.41 -7.27 26.27
C GLY A 186 -13.71 -8.38 27.05
N ARG A 187 -13.81 -8.31 28.38
CA ARG A 187 -12.99 -9.11 29.30
C ARG A 187 -13.17 -10.61 29.05
N GLY A 188 -12.09 -11.26 28.64
CA GLY A 188 -12.05 -12.72 28.47
C GLY A 188 -12.51 -13.22 27.09
N LYS A 189 -12.72 -12.33 26.12
CA LYS A 189 -12.96 -12.65 24.70
C LYS A 189 -11.79 -12.16 23.84
N PRO A 190 -11.58 -12.72 22.63
CA PRO A 190 -10.67 -12.12 21.66
C PRO A 190 -11.26 -10.82 21.11
N ASP A 191 -10.42 -10.01 20.46
CA ASP A 191 -10.84 -8.72 19.91
C ASP A 191 -11.79 -8.90 18.72
N GLY A 192 -11.53 -9.94 17.92
CA GLY A 192 -12.40 -10.33 16.83
C GLY A 192 -12.09 -11.67 16.18
N ILE A 193 -12.81 -11.94 15.11
CA ILE A 193 -12.64 -13.10 14.24
C ILE A 193 -12.78 -12.66 12.78
N ALA A 194 -12.13 -13.38 11.87
CA ALA A 194 -12.23 -13.19 10.43
C ALA A 194 -12.34 -14.55 9.72
N GLU A 195 -13.10 -14.61 8.62
CA GLU A 195 -13.37 -15.84 7.89
C GLU A 195 -12.89 -15.74 6.45
N ALA A 196 -12.14 -16.74 5.99
CA ALA A 196 -11.77 -16.87 4.60
C ALA A 196 -12.74 -17.81 3.89
N HIS A 197 -13.51 -17.27 2.96
CA HIS A 197 -14.46 -18.05 2.16
C HIS A 197 -13.76 -18.48 0.88
N LEU A 198 -13.18 -19.68 0.91
CA LEU A 198 -12.55 -20.30 -0.24
C LEU A 198 -13.43 -21.45 -0.77
N PRO A 199 -13.57 -21.60 -2.11
CA PRO A 199 -14.20 -22.77 -2.68
C PRO A 199 -13.42 -24.04 -2.34
N ALA A 200 -14.08 -25.19 -2.40
CA ALA A 200 -13.39 -26.47 -2.22
C ALA A 200 -12.36 -26.70 -3.35
N THR A 201 -11.32 -27.50 -3.07
CA THR A 201 -10.43 -28.02 -4.15
C THR A 201 -11.24 -28.84 -5.16
N GLU A 202 -10.64 -29.16 -6.31
CA GLU A 202 -11.22 -30.09 -7.29
C GLU A 202 -11.61 -31.44 -6.67
N ASP A 203 -10.80 -31.95 -5.71
CA ASP A 203 -11.10 -33.15 -4.94
C ASP A 203 -12.24 -33.00 -3.89
N GLY A 204 -12.93 -31.86 -3.86
CA GLY A 204 -14.02 -31.56 -2.92
C GLY A 204 -13.58 -31.22 -1.49
N LYS A 205 -12.28 -30.99 -1.24
CA LYS A 205 -11.79 -30.65 0.11
C LYS A 205 -12.09 -29.18 0.44
N PRO A 206 -12.79 -28.90 1.55
CA PRO A 206 -13.03 -27.51 1.98
C PRO A 206 -11.71 -26.78 2.24
N GLN A 207 -11.56 -25.58 1.67
CA GLN A 207 -10.39 -24.71 1.91
C GLN A 207 -10.68 -23.55 2.87
N ARG A 208 -11.94 -23.36 3.27
CA ARG A 208 -12.33 -22.31 4.21
C ARG A 208 -11.56 -22.44 5.52
N TYR A 209 -11.19 -21.30 6.10
CA TYR A 209 -10.54 -21.25 7.41
C TYR A 209 -10.97 -19.99 8.17
N LYS A 210 -10.82 -20.04 9.49
CA LYS A 210 -11.18 -18.95 10.40
C LYS A 210 -10.01 -18.54 11.28
N VAL A 211 -9.81 -17.24 11.41
CA VAL A 211 -8.71 -16.63 12.16
C VAL A 211 -9.28 -15.85 13.34
N GLY A 212 -8.80 -16.11 14.56
CA GLY A 212 -9.02 -15.22 15.69
C GLY A 212 -8.03 -14.05 15.68
N LEU A 213 -8.48 -12.87 16.09
CA LEU A 213 -7.71 -11.63 16.03
C LEU A 213 -7.47 -11.11 17.45
N GLU A 214 -6.22 -10.78 17.76
CA GLU A 214 -5.79 -10.21 19.03
C GLU A 214 -4.71 -9.13 18.83
N ALA A 215 -4.92 -7.95 19.39
CA ALA A 215 -4.06 -6.79 19.28
C ALA A 215 -3.45 -6.42 20.64
N LYS A 216 -2.14 -6.20 20.67
CA LYS A 216 -1.38 -5.81 21.88
C LYS A 216 -0.63 -4.51 21.65
N SER A 217 -1.24 -3.37 22.03
CA SER A 217 -0.65 -2.02 21.92
C SER A 217 0.40 -1.70 22.99
N GLY A 218 1.23 -0.67 22.77
CA GLY A 218 2.19 -0.16 23.75
C GLY A 218 3.44 -1.02 23.93
N LYS A 219 3.66 -1.54 25.14
CA LYS A 219 4.93 -2.23 25.49
C LYS A 219 5.12 -3.54 24.73
N GLN A 220 6.33 -4.10 24.82
CA GLN A 220 6.65 -5.45 24.34
C GLN A 220 5.70 -6.52 24.94
N VAL A 221 5.39 -7.54 24.14
CA VAL A 221 4.50 -8.64 24.48
C VAL A 221 5.31 -9.78 25.08
N THR A 222 5.22 -9.91 26.40
CA THR A 222 5.83 -11.01 27.17
C THR A 222 4.99 -12.29 27.07
N ALA A 223 5.56 -13.45 27.41
CA ALA A 223 4.84 -14.73 27.41
C ALA A 223 3.53 -14.69 28.22
N ARG A 224 3.58 -14.09 29.42
CA ARG A 224 2.41 -13.90 30.28
C ARG A 224 1.35 -13.01 29.63
N ARG A 225 1.78 -11.96 28.92
CA ARG A 225 0.89 -11.02 28.25
C ARG A 225 0.27 -11.60 26.99
N LEU A 226 0.98 -12.49 26.31
CA LEU A 226 0.46 -13.24 25.17
C LEU A 226 -0.66 -14.19 25.61
N GLY A 227 -0.41 -15.01 26.64
CA GLY A 227 -1.42 -15.90 27.20
C GLY A 227 -1.90 -17.00 26.25
N VAL A 228 -0.98 -17.86 25.78
CA VAL A 228 -1.25 -18.94 24.80
C VAL A 228 -2.42 -19.83 25.22
N SER A 229 -2.48 -20.24 26.49
CA SER A 229 -3.59 -21.03 27.02
C SER A 229 -4.97 -20.34 26.88
N ALA A 230 -5.03 -19.01 27.01
CA ALA A 230 -6.26 -18.25 26.83
C ALA A 230 -6.65 -18.20 25.34
N ILE A 231 -5.68 -17.96 24.46
CA ILE A 231 -5.86 -17.99 23.00
C ILE A 231 -6.37 -19.37 22.54
N ALA A 232 -5.79 -20.46 23.05
CA ALA A 232 -6.23 -21.82 22.73
C ALA A 232 -7.71 -22.06 23.11
N ARG A 233 -8.13 -21.55 24.28
CA ARG A 233 -9.54 -21.59 24.69
C ARG A 233 -10.42 -20.78 23.75
N HIS A 234 -10.01 -19.58 23.36
CA HIS A 234 -10.77 -18.74 22.40
C HIS A 234 -10.90 -19.42 21.03
N MET A 235 -9.81 -19.96 20.49
CA MET A 235 -9.87 -20.70 19.22
C MET A 235 -10.82 -21.89 19.29
N LYS A 236 -10.92 -22.57 20.44
CA LYS A 236 -11.89 -23.66 20.64
C LYS A 236 -13.32 -23.12 20.70
N GLU A 237 -13.58 -22.07 21.48
CA GLU A 237 -14.90 -21.46 21.66
C GLU A 237 -15.47 -20.89 20.36
N TYR A 238 -14.65 -20.14 19.62
CA TYR A 238 -15.06 -19.45 18.38
C TYR A 238 -14.78 -20.26 17.11
N LYS A 239 -14.33 -21.51 17.26
CA LYS A 239 -14.02 -22.44 16.17
C LYS A 239 -13.03 -21.86 15.14
N CYS A 240 -12.02 -21.15 15.62
CA CYS A 240 -10.93 -20.68 14.76
C CYS A 240 -9.93 -21.80 14.49
N ASP A 241 -9.41 -21.86 13.27
CA ASP A 241 -8.33 -22.77 12.85
C ASP A 241 -6.97 -22.16 13.17
N HIS A 242 -6.90 -20.83 13.06
CA HIS A 242 -5.70 -20.03 13.31
C HIS A 242 -6.00 -18.88 14.28
N HIS A 243 -4.95 -18.30 14.84
CA HIS A 243 -5.04 -17.06 15.60
C HIS A 243 -3.85 -16.15 15.28
N LEU A 244 -4.12 -14.88 14.99
CA LEU A 244 -3.09 -13.87 14.77
C LEU A 244 -3.02 -12.94 15.98
N VAL A 245 -1.81 -12.78 16.51
CA VAL A 245 -1.51 -11.75 17.51
C VAL A 245 -0.59 -10.70 16.91
N ILE A 246 -1.04 -9.44 16.91
CA ILE A 246 -0.20 -8.30 16.52
C ILE A 246 0.30 -7.51 17.73
N GLY A 247 1.52 -6.98 17.65
CA GLY A 247 2.05 -6.10 18.70
C GLY A 247 3.27 -5.30 18.26
N ASN A 248 3.70 -4.36 19.11
CA ASN A 248 4.89 -3.54 18.84
C ASN A 248 6.18 -4.37 18.88
N GLY A 249 6.23 -5.38 19.75
CA GLY A 249 7.35 -6.32 19.83
C GLY A 249 7.02 -7.52 20.68
N PHE A 250 7.81 -8.58 20.58
CA PHE A 250 7.60 -9.83 21.31
C PHE A 250 8.89 -10.28 21.98
N ASP A 251 8.77 -10.99 23.10
CA ASP A 251 9.93 -11.63 23.76
C ASP A 251 10.31 -12.93 23.03
N THR A 252 10.65 -12.86 21.73
CA THR A 252 11.00 -14.02 20.89
C THR A 252 12.47 -14.08 20.54
N GLY A 253 13.33 -13.23 21.12
CA GLY A 253 14.75 -13.11 20.75
C GLY A 253 15.61 -14.37 20.89
N ALA A 254 15.14 -15.41 21.59
CA ALA A 254 15.78 -16.73 21.64
C ALA A 254 15.27 -17.71 20.57
N GLY A 255 14.45 -17.24 19.62
CA GLY A 255 13.83 -18.03 18.56
C GLY A 255 13.06 -19.23 19.09
N ASP A 256 13.31 -20.40 18.49
CA ASP A 256 12.71 -21.69 18.85
C ASP A 256 12.92 -22.12 20.31
N ASN A 257 13.93 -21.58 20.97
CA ASN A 257 14.24 -21.91 22.36
C ASN A 257 13.46 -21.08 23.37
N CYS A 258 12.77 -20.03 22.93
CA CYS A 258 11.92 -19.20 23.77
C CYS A 258 10.73 -20.01 24.32
N ALA A 259 10.41 -19.80 25.62
CA ALA A 259 9.28 -20.44 26.29
C ALA A 259 7.95 -20.22 25.55
N THR A 260 7.73 -19.01 25.03
CA THR A 260 6.53 -18.64 24.26
C THR A 260 6.37 -19.52 23.01
N VAL A 261 7.45 -19.68 22.24
CA VAL A 261 7.43 -20.47 20.99
C VAL A 261 7.20 -21.95 21.30
N LYS A 262 7.82 -22.47 22.37
CA LYS A 262 7.60 -23.85 22.84
C LYS A 262 6.15 -24.09 23.25
N GLU A 263 5.53 -23.15 23.96
CA GLU A 263 4.12 -23.25 24.37
C GLU A 263 3.18 -23.27 23.14
N ILE A 264 3.42 -22.39 22.16
CA ILE A 264 2.65 -22.38 20.90
C ILE A 264 2.81 -23.70 20.14
N LYS A 265 4.05 -24.20 19.97
CA LYS A 265 4.32 -25.48 19.28
C LYS A 265 3.65 -26.66 20.00
N ALA A 266 3.65 -26.66 21.33
CA ALA A 266 2.98 -27.69 22.12
C ALA A 266 1.45 -27.68 21.92
N GLU A 267 0.82 -26.50 21.93
CA GLU A 267 -0.61 -26.37 21.64
C GLU A 267 -0.96 -26.73 20.20
N GLN A 268 -0.11 -26.38 19.23
CA GLN A 268 -0.27 -26.79 17.84
C GLN A 268 -0.20 -28.31 17.69
N ALA A 269 0.81 -28.98 18.29
CA ALA A 269 0.94 -30.43 18.25
C ALA A 269 -0.26 -31.15 18.88
N LYS A 270 -0.87 -30.55 19.91
CA LYS A 270 -2.02 -31.10 20.63
C LYS A 270 -3.35 -30.92 19.90
N THR A 271 -3.54 -29.81 19.20
CA THR A 271 -4.86 -29.40 18.68
C THR A 271 -4.93 -29.28 17.17
N GLY A 272 -3.80 -29.22 16.47
CA GLY A 272 -3.70 -28.90 15.05
C GLY A 272 -3.94 -27.42 14.71
N LYS A 273 -4.29 -26.58 15.69
CA LYS A 273 -4.55 -25.15 15.50
C LYS A 273 -3.26 -24.35 15.62
N THR A 274 -3.13 -23.26 14.86
CA THR A 274 -1.88 -22.48 14.85
C THR A 274 -2.06 -21.09 15.44
N ILE A 275 -0.98 -20.55 16.00
CA ILE A 275 -0.91 -19.19 16.52
C ILE A 275 0.27 -18.51 15.84
N THR A 276 0.01 -17.40 15.17
CA THR A 276 0.99 -16.60 14.44
C THR A 276 1.19 -15.27 15.18
N LEU A 277 2.45 -14.91 15.39
CA LEU A 277 2.84 -13.61 15.95
C LEU A 277 3.35 -12.70 14.83
N MET A 278 2.97 -11.43 14.85
CA MET A 278 3.36 -10.47 13.80
C MET A 278 3.53 -9.06 14.37
N HIS A 279 4.49 -8.29 13.87
CA HIS A 279 4.56 -6.87 14.22
C HIS A 279 3.45 -6.07 13.54
N ILE A 280 2.97 -5.01 14.22
CA ILE A 280 1.96 -4.09 13.65
C ILE A 280 2.44 -3.51 12.31
N ASP A 281 3.73 -3.16 12.21
CA ASP A 281 4.32 -2.65 10.97
C ASP A 281 4.32 -3.66 9.82
N ASP A 282 4.48 -4.96 10.14
CA ASP A 282 4.46 -6.02 9.14
C ASP A 282 3.03 -6.28 8.65
N LEU A 283 2.01 -6.21 9.52
CA LEU A 283 0.60 -6.25 9.08
C LEU A 283 0.28 -5.05 8.19
N ALA A 284 0.68 -3.84 8.60
CA ALA A 284 0.50 -2.63 7.81
C ALA A 284 1.15 -2.75 6.43
N ARG A 285 2.33 -3.38 6.33
CA ARG A 285 3.00 -3.68 5.07
C ARG A 285 2.28 -4.75 4.25
N LEU A 286 1.78 -5.81 4.88
CA LEU A 286 1.02 -6.86 4.21
C LEU A 286 -0.25 -6.29 3.54
N VAL A 287 -1.01 -5.44 4.24
CA VAL A 287 -2.20 -4.77 3.70
C VAL A 287 -1.88 -4.04 2.38
N ARG A 288 -0.72 -3.36 2.31
CA ARG A 288 -0.28 -2.67 1.10
C ARG A 288 0.20 -3.61 0.00
N LEU A 289 0.73 -4.79 0.35
CA LEU A 289 1.27 -5.75 -0.61
C LEU A 289 0.22 -6.66 -1.24
N VAL A 290 -0.91 -6.89 -0.57
CA VAL A 290 -1.95 -7.83 -1.03
C VAL A 290 -2.50 -7.44 -2.42
N PRO A 291 -2.92 -6.18 -2.68
CA PRO A 291 -3.40 -5.78 -4.01
C PRO A 291 -2.35 -5.92 -5.13
N PRO A 292 -1.15 -5.30 -5.06
CA PRO A 292 -0.13 -5.43 -6.12
C PRO A 292 0.26 -6.84 -6.47
N LYS A 293 0.47 -7.65 -5.42
CA LYS A 293 1.02 -8.99 -5.56
C LYS A 293 -0.08 -10.03 -5.76
N ARG A 294 -1.33 -9.58 -5.89
CA ARG A 294 -2.52 -10.42 -6.12
C ARG A 294 -2.60 -11.57 -5.12
N VAL A 295 -2.27 -11.30 -3.85
CA VAL A 295 -2.18 -12.33 -2.83
C VAL A 295 -3.58 -12.74 -2.39
N GLY A 296 -4.07 -13.86 -2.91
CA GLY A 296 -5.36 -14.41 -2.52
C GLY A 296 -5.37 -15.04 -1.12
N LEU A 297 -6.57 -15.27 -0.57
CA LEU A 297 -6.75 -15.92 0.73
C LEU A 297 -6.15 -17.33 0.80
N SER A 298 -6.07 -18.05 -0.31
CA SER A 298 -5.40 -19.36 -0.35
C SER A 298 -3.90 -19.23 -0.05
N LYS A 299 -3.24 -18.23 -0.66
CA LYS A 299 -1.82 -17.93 -0.38
C LYS A 299 -1.62 -17.41 1.03
N LEU A 300 -2.51 -16.54 1.52
CA LEU A 300 -2.48 -16.06 2.90
C LEU A 300 -2.68 -17.16 3.94
N HIS A 301 -3.33 -18.27 3.60
CA HIS A 301 -3.45 -19.42 4.49
C HIS A 301 -2.07 -19.99 4.85
N GLU A 302 -1.11 -19.98 3.93
CA GLU A 302 0.25 -20.47 4.16
C GLU A 302 0.96 -19.68 5.27
N LEU A 303 0.73 -18.36 5.37
CA LEU A 303 1.26 -17.52 6.45
C LEU A 303 0.88 -18.12 7.81
N PHE A 304 -0.40 -18.43 8.01
CA PHE A 304 -0.89 -18.95 9.29
C PHE A 304 -0.46 -20.40 9.55
N GLN A 305 -0.25 -21.19 8.50
CA GLN A 305 0.19 -22.58 8.63
C GLN A 305 1.67 -22.71 8.95
N THR A 306 2.49 -21.78 8.48
CA THR A 306 3.96 -21.88 8.52
C THR A 306 4.61 -20.94 9.52
N CYS A 307 4.00 -19.80 9.83
CA CYS A 307 4.62 -18.77 10.66
C CYS A 307 4.15 -18.84 12.12
N ILE A 308 5.11 -18.85 13.04
CA ILE A 308 4.86 -18.77 14.49
C ILE A 308 5.41 -17.45 15.04
N THR A 309 6.65 -17.10 14.68
CA THR A 309 7.34 -15.91 15.23
C THR A 309 7.11 -14.66 14.37
N PRO A 310 7.31 -13.45 14.94
CA PRO A 310 7.29 -12.22 14.15
C PRO A 310 8.32 -12.24 13.01
N GLU A 311 9.48 -12.88 13.24
CA GLU A 311 10.52 -13.03 12.23
C GLU A 311 10.11 -13.98 11.10
N ASP A 312 9.34 -15.04 11.38
CA ASP A 312 8.75 -15.90 10.35
C ASP A 312 7.77 -15.10 9.48
N SER A 313 6.84 -14.39 10.14
CA SER A 313 5.85 -13.55 9.48
C SER A 313 6.51 -12.49 8.59
N LYS A 314 7.56 -11.83 9.09
CA LYS A 314 8.35 -10.86 8.34
C LYS A 314 8.99 -11.48 7.11
N ARG A 315 9.67 -12.63 7.25
CA ARG A 315 10.30 -13.33 6.13
C ARG A 315 9.28 -13.77 5.08
N TRP A 316 8.11 -14.23 5.51
CA TRP A 316 7.04 -14.59 4.60
C TRP A 316 6.57 -13.37 3.80
N ILE A 317 6.34 -12.23 4.45
CA ILE A 317 5.95 -10.97 3.80
C ILE A 317 7.07 -10.45 2.87
N ASP A 318 8.33 -10.58 3.27
CA ASP A 318 9.48 -10.27 2.41
C ASP A 318 9.49 -11.13 1.15
N SER A 319 9.15 -12.42 1.25
CA SER A 319 9.06 -13.30 0.08
C SER A 319 7.96 -12.86 -0.89
N ILE A 320 6.82 -12.40 -0.39
CA ILE A 320 5.73 -11.82 -1.21
C ILE A 320 6.19 -10.53 -1.88
N ALA A 321 6.85 -9.63 -1.15
CA ALA A 321 7.38 -8.39 -1.71
C ALA A 321 8.37 -8.65 -2.86
N ASN A 322 9.22 -9.66 -2.68
CA ASN A 322 10.24 -10.07 -3.66
C ASN A 322 9.69 -10.99 -4.76
N THR A 323 8.42 -11.40 -4.70
CA THR A 323 7.80 -12.15 -5.78
C THR A 323 7.61 -11.22 -6.96
N THR A 324 8.27 -11.53 -8.07
CA THR A 324 7.99 -10.88 -9.35
C THR A 324 6.60 -11.33 -9.79
N PRO A 325 5.64 -10.41 -10.04
CA PRO A 325 4.37 -10.76 -10.65
C PRO A 325 4.62 -11.61 -11.90
N GLU A 326 3.76 -12.61 -12.13
CA GLU A 326 3.81 -13.38 -13.35
C GLU A 326 3.71 -12.44 -14.55
N ASN A 327 4.77 -12.41 -15.34
CA ASN A 327 4.83 -11.69 -16.60
C ASN A 327 4.03 -12.48 -17.63
N TRP A 328 2.71 -12.36 -17.57
CA TRP A 328 1.84 -12.96 -18.57
C TRP A 328 2.11 -12.33 -19.93
N PRO A 329 2.28 -13.13 -21.00
CA PRO A 329 2.58 -12.62 -22.34
C PRO A 329 1.29 -12.10 -23.01
N TYR A 330 0.71 -11.04 -22.45
CA TYR A 330 -0.59 -10.52 -22.86
C TYR A 330 -0.60 -10.13 -24.33
N LYS A 331 0.48 -9.48 -24.80
CA LYS A 331 0.59 -9.08 -26.20
C LYS A 331 0.57 -10.29 -27.13
N GLU A 332 1.43 -11.27 -26.87
CA GLU A 332 1.56 -12.45 -27.72
C GLU A 332 0.28 -13.30 -27.69
N ILE A 333 -0.40 -13.37 -26.54
CA ILE A 333 -1.71 -14.04 -26.43
C ILE A 333 -2.75 -13.31 -27.28
N LEU A 334 -2.90 -11.98 -27.13
CA LEU A 334 -3.90 -11.21 -27.89
C LEU A 334 -3.62 -11.24 -29.40
N ASP A 335 -2.36 -11.10 -29.80
CA ASP A 335 -1.93 -11.19 -31.20
C ASP A 335 -2.24 -12.58 -31.78
N THR A 336 -2.03 -13.65 -30.99
CA THR A 336 -2.34 -15.03 -31.40
C THR A 336 -3.84 -15.26 -31.55
N ILE A 337 -4.66 -14.77 -30.61
CA ILE A 337 -6.12 -14.85 -30.70
C ILE A 337 -6.61 -14.09 -31.94
N TRP A 338 -6.10 -12.88 -32.17
CA TRP A 338 -6.42 -12.06 -33.34
C TRP A 338 -6.05 -12.75 -34.65
N LYS A 339 -4.86 -13.37 -34.71
CA LYS A 339 -4.39 -14.15 -35.87
C LYS A 339 -5.35 -15.30 -36.16
N LEU A 340 -5.69 -16.11 -35.14
CA LEU A 340 -6.56 -17.28 -35.29
C LEU A 340 -7.97 -16.89 -35.73
N ALA A 341 -8.55 -15.84 -35.14
CA ALA A 341 -9.86 -15.33 -35.54
C ALA A 341 -9.90 -14.85 -37.00
N ASN A 342 -8.84 -14.19 -37.48
CA ASN A 342 -8.76 -13.76 -38.88
C ASN A 342 -8.54 -14.94 -39.85
N MET A 343 -7.82 -15.98 -39.43
CA MET A 343 -7.60 -17.17 -40.24
C MET A 343 -8.87 -18.00 -40.42
N ARG A 344 -9.75 -18.01 -39.41
CA ARG A 344 -11.02 -18.75 -39.43
C ARG A 344 -12.16 -17.89 -38.87
N PRO A 345 -12.70 -16.95 -39.67
CA PRO A 345 -13.71 -16.00 -39.20
C PRO A 345 -15.04 -16.66 -38.82
N ASP A 346 -15.32 -17.86 -39.31
CA ASP A 346 -16.56 -18.60 -39.06
C ASP A 346 -16.45 -19.56 -37.85
N GLU A 347 -15.31 -19.61 -37.15
CA GLU A 347 -15.07 -20.50 -36.01
C GLU A 347 -14.68 -19.71 -34.75
N ALA A 348 -15.12 -20.19 -33.58
CA ALA A 348 -14.68 -19.64 -32.31
C ALA A 348 -13.22 -20.05 -32.02
N VAL A 349 -12.43 -19.14 -31.45
CA VAL A 349 -11.03 -19.45 -31.11
C VAL A 349 -10.97 -20.29 -29.82
N GLU A 350 -10.56 -21.54 -29.94
CA GLU A 350 -10.37 -22.45 -28.80
C GLU A 350 -9.02 -22.23 -28.10
N TYR A 351 -8.99 -22.35 -26.76
CA TYR A 351 -7.73 -22.23 -26.00
C TYR A 351 -6.67 -23.24 -26.43
N ALA A 352 -7.06 -24.44 -26.87
CA ALA A 352 -6.12 -25.44 -27.34
C ALA A 352 -5.33 -24.95 -28.56
N ALA A 353 -6.01 -24.30 -29.52
CA ALA A 353 -5.37 -23.73 -30.70
C ALA A 353 -4.42 -22.58 -30.33
N VAL A 354 -4.81 -21.73 -29.38
CA VAL A 354 -3.95 -20.64 -28.88
C VAL A 354 -2.69 -21.20 -28.21
N CYS A 355 -2.81 -22.20 -27.34
CA CYS A 355 -1.65 -22.88 -26.73
C CYS A 355 -0.71 -23.45 -27.78
N THR A 356 -1.23 -24.09 -28.82
CA THR A 356 -0.43 -24.66 -29.92
C THR A 356 0.30 -23.56 -30.70
N GLU A 357 -0.37 -22.47 -31.06
CA GLU A 357 0.26 -21.37 -31.80
C GLU A 357 1.33 -20.64 -30.98
N LEU A 358 1.10 -20.46 -29.67
CA LEU A 358 2.08 -19.83 -28.77
C LEU A 358 3.38 -20.64 -28.65
N MET A 359 3.29 -21.98 -28.73
CA MET A 359 4.46 -22.86 -28.80
C MET A 359 5.29 -22.69 -30.08
N HIS A 360 4.71 -22.07 -31.11
CA HIS A 360 5.37 -21.77 -32.38
C HIS A 360 5.91 -20.33 -32.48
N CYS A 361 5.73 -19.50 -31.44
CA CYS A 361 6.38 -18.19 -31.34
C CYS A 361 7.90 -18.31 -31.23
N ASP A 362 8.61 -17.21 -31.46
CA ASP A 362 10.05 -17.09 -31.22
C ASP A 362 10.33 -15.93 -30.24
N PRO A 363 10.68 -16.21 -28.97
CA PRO A 363 10.85 -17.54 -28.39
C PRO A 363 9.50 -18.27 -28.15
N PRO A 364 9.50 -19.62 -28.10
CA PRO A 364 8.29 -20.39 -27.79
C PRO A 364 7.71 -20.05 -26.43
N ILE A 365 6.40 -19.86 -26.37
CA ILE A 365 5.67 -19.57 -25.13
C ILE A 365 4.95 -20.85 -24.71
N ASN A 366 5.50 -21.53 -23.70
CA ASN A 366 4.91 -22.74 -23.13
C ASN A 366 4.01 -22.37 -21.93
N ILE A 367 2.72 -22.18 -22.20
CA ILE A 367 1.69 -21.85 -21.20
C ILE A 367 0.67 -22.99 -21.11
N SER A 368 0.29 -23.38 -19.89
CA SER A 368 -0.75 -24.40 -19.71
C SER A 368 -2.12 -23.86 -20.12
N LYS A 369 -3.05 -24.75 -20.50
CA LYS A 369 -4.41 -24.35 -20.87
C LYS A 369 -5.11 -23.61 -19.73
N ASN A 370 -4.91 -24.06 -18.49
CA ASN A 370 -5.51 -23.43 -17.31
C ASN A 370 -4.95 -22.02 -17.08
N ASP A 371 -3.62 -21.87 -17.18
CA ASP A 371 -2.96 -20.57 -17.04
C ASP A 371 -3.39 -19.59 -18.12
N LEU A 372 -3.54 -20.06 -19.36
CA LEU A 372 -4.06 -19.25 -20.46
C LEU A 372 -5.51 -18.79 -20.21
N ILE A 373 -6.36 -19.67 -19.70
CA ILE A 373 -7.75 -19.32 -19.32
C ILE A 373 -7.76 -18.25 -18.24
N GLU A 374 -6.98 -18.43 -17.16
CA GLU A 374 -6.89 -17.46 -16.07
C GLU A 374 -6.32 -16.12 -16.54
N CYS A 375 -5.30 -16.14 -17.41
CA CYS A 375 -4.76 -14.95 -18.05
C CYS A 375 -5.84 -14.19 -18.86
N CYS A 376 -6.62 -14.89 -19.68
CA CYS A 376 -7.70 -14.29 -20.46
C CYS A 376 -8.86 -13.77 -19.58
N LYS A 377 -9.18 -14.45 -18.47
CA LYS A 377 -10.15 -13.94 -17.48
C LYS A 377 -9.64 -12.66 -16.83
N ALA A 378 -8.35 -12.60 -16.47
CA ALA A 378 -7.75 -11.39 -15.94
C ALA A 378 -7.83 -10.23 -16.96
N MET A 379 -7.52 -10.48 -18.23
CA MET A 379 -7.66 -9.48 -19.30
C MET A 379 -9.11 -9.00 -19.46
N GLN A 380 -10.11 -9.89 -19.38
CA GLN A 380 -11.53 -9.52 -19.41
C GLN A 380 -11.94 -8.60 -18.25
N VAL A 381 -11.34 -8.76 -17.07
CA VAL A 381 -11.59 -7.87 -15.92
C VAL A 381 -10.96 -6.49 -16.14
N MET A 382 -9.74 -6.45 -16.70
CA MET A 382 -8.98 -5.21 -16.94
C MET A 382 -9.51 -4.42 -18.15
N ALA A 383 -9.92 -5.11 -19.20
CA ALA A 383 -10.45 -4.55 -20.44
C ALA A 383 -11.90 -5.01 -20.64
N LYS A 384 -12.79 -4.45 -19.81
CA LYS A 384 -14.20 -4.86 -19.75
C LYS A 384 -14.89 -4.62 -21.08
N GLY A 385 -15.58 -5.65 -21.55
CA GLY A 385 -16.40 -5.58 -22.75
C GLY A 385 -15.62 -5.71 -24.05
N VAL A 386 -14.29 -5.95 -24.01
CA VAL A 386 -13.48 -6.15 -25.22
C VAL A 386 -12.73 -7.48 -25.29
N VAL A 387 -12.57 -8.17 -24.14
CA VAL A 387 -12.07 -9.55 -24.06
C VAL A 387 -13.14 -10.43 -23.44
N PHE A 388 -13.41 -11.58 -24.05
CA PHE A 388 -14.44 -12.53 -23.63
C PHE A 388 -13.83 -13.93 -23.45
N SER A 389 -13.52 -14.27 -22.21
CA SER A 389 -12.99 -15.55 -21.75
C SER A 389 -14.16 -16.47 -21.37
N ARG A 390 -14.35 -17.57 -22.11
CA ARG A 390 -15.41 -18.57 -21.87
C ARG A 390 -14.79 -19.88 -21.37
N GLU A 391 -15.61 -20.92 -21.20
CA GLU A 391 -15.12 -22.21 -20.66
C GLU A 391 -14.10 -22.90 -21.59
N ALA A 392 -14.31 -22.85 -22.90
CA ALA A 392 -13.47 -23.53 -23.89
C ALA A 392 -12.87 -22.60 -24.95
N THR A 393 -13.39 -21.37 -25.07
CA THR A 393 -13.04 -20.44 -26.13
C THR A 393 -12.73 -19.05 -25.60
N VAL A 394 -12.02 -18.27 -26.39
CA VAL A 394 -11.70 -16.87 -26.12
C VAL A 394 -12.01 -16.02 -27.34
N GLU A 395 -12.48 -14.81 -27.12
CA GLU A 395 -12.81 -13.85 -28.16
C GLU A 395 -12.31 -12.46 -27.75
N ILE A 396 -11.93 -11.67 -28.74
CA ILE A 396 -11.63 -10.25 -28.59
C ILE A 396 -12.38 -9.48 -29.67
N ASP A 397 -12.95 -8.33 -29.32
CA ASP A 397 -13.78 -7.52 -30.24
C ASP A 397 -13.04 -6.30 -30.80
N ARG A 398 -11.78 -6.14 -30.40
CA ARG A 398 -10.94 -4.98 -30.71
C ARG A 398 -9.52 -5.44 -31.01
N ARG A 399 -8.78 -4.58 -31.74
CA ARG A 399 -7.39 -4.87 -32.08
C ARG A 399 -6.52 -5.01 -30.81
N PRO A 400 -5.55 -5.95 -30.79
CA PRO A 400 -4.67 -6.19 -29.65
C PRO A 400 -3.98 -4.95 -29.09
N ASP A 401 -3.50 -4.05 -29.94
CA ASP A 401 -2.80 -2.83 -29.52
C ASP A 401 -3.66 -1.90 -28.66
N LEU A 402 -4.94 -1.76 -28.99
CA LEU A 402 -5.88 -0.94 -28.23
C LEU A 402 -6.31 -1.63 -26.93
N ILE A 403 -6.49 -2.96 -26.95
CA ILE A 403 -6.77 -3.74 -25.74
C ILE A 403 -5.59 -3.65 -24.76
N LEU A 404 -4.35 -3.70 -25.27
CA LEU A 404 -3.16 -3.51 -24.44
C LEU A 404 -3.08 -2.10 -23.85
N GLU A 405 -3.54 -1.07 -24.55
CA GLU A 405 -3.65 0.28 -24.00
C GLU A 405 -4.72 0.37 -22.90
N ASP A 406 -5.87 -0.28 -23.08
CA ASP A 406 -6.93 -0.36 -22.07
C ASP A 406 -6.42 -1.11 -20.81
N ILE A 407 -5.74 -2.25 -21.01
CA ILE A 407 -5.06 -3.02 -19.96
C ILE A 407 -3.99 -2.18 -19.27
N ARG A 408 -3.14 -1.46 -20.02
CA ARG A 408 -2.12 -0.55 -19.47
C ARG A 408 -2.71 0.62 -18.70
N THR A 409 -3.89 1.09 -19.09
CA THR A 409 -4.60 2.17 -18.39
C THR A 409 -5.15 1.65 -17.07
N ALA A 410 -5.81 0.48 -17.06
CA ALA A 410 -6.28 -0.19 -15.85
C ALA A 410 -5.12 -0.59 -14.91
N ILE A 411 -3.99 -1.04 -15.46
CA ILE A 411 -2.76 -1.32 -14.69
C ILE A 411 -2.08 0.00 -14.26
N GLY A 412 -2.27 1.07 -15.03
CA GLY A 412 -1.78 2.42 -14.76
C GLY A 412 -2.39 3.05 -13.51
N GLU A 413 -3.53 2.54 -13.03
CA GLU A 413 -4.18 2.91 -11.76
C GLU A 413 -3.44 2.35 -10.53
N TYR A 414 -2.49 1.40 -10.70
CA TYR A 414 -1.68 0.86 -9.61
C TYR A 414 -0.41 1.71 -9.33
N PRO A 415 0.08 1.78 -8.07
CA PRO A 415 1.30 2.50 -7.69
C PRO A 415 2.57 2.12 -8.49
N GLU A 416 3.53 3.04 -8.62
CA GLU A 416 4.72 2.89 -9.48
C GLU A 416 5.65 1.72 -9.12
N GLU A 417 5.81 1.42 -7.84
CA GLU A 417 6.55 0.26 -7.34
C GLU A 417 5.94 -1.07 -7.82
N GLU A 418 4.63 -1.06 -8.08
CA GLU A 418 3.86 -2.21 -8.54
C GLU A 418 3.89 -2.30 -10.08
N ARG A 419 3.77 -1.15 -10.75
CA ARG A 419 3.93 -1.02 -12.22
C ARG A 419 5.30 -1.49 -12.70
N LYS A 420 6.39 -1.18 -11.98
CA LYS A 420 7.75 -1.67 -12.33
C LYS A 420 7.88 -3.20 -12.32
N THR A 421 6.95 -3.87 -11.64
CA THR A 421 6.93 -5.33 -11.52
C THR A 421 5.97 -6.00 -12.50
N ILE A 422 5.11 -5.23 -13.17
CA ILE A 422 4.18 -5.70 -14.20
C ILE A 422 4.78 -5.34 -15.58
N ARG A 423 5.29 -6.33 -16.29
CA ARG A 423 5.71 -6.18 -17.69
C ARG A 423 4.51 -6.51 -18.60
N ILE A 424 4.32 -5.72 -19.67
CA ILE A 424 3.25 -5.87 -20.68
C ILE A 424 3.88 -5.83 -22.06
#